data_AF-A0A1G2ICX6-F1
#
_entry.id   AF-A0A1G2ICX6-F1
#
_cell.length_a   1.000
_cell.length_b   1.000
_cell.length_c   1.000
_cell.angle_alpha   90.00
_cell.angle_beta   90.00
_cell.angle_gamma   90.00
#
_symmetry.space_group_name_H-M   'P 1'
#
loop_
_entity.id
_entity.type
_entity.pdbx_description
1 polymer ?
#
loop_
_entity_poly.entity_id
_entity_poly.type
_entity_poly.pdbx_seq_one_letter_code
_entity_poly.pdbx_strand_id
1 'polypeptide(L)'
;MNEKISRENINEIIEDKDYKEKKIKFFRKLALDNLPEMRLLFKGGKLWKKEKWRNVVEHCLVEAAVADGLSEILDLDEHDREELIKASFCHDWDKRMEKRPTDFIEDEKEKALDLLKKVNPDTNLLGATKPEFIEKFLKGETTFLERLQLYIDNITSGSNIMPFRERLAQAVFRNPENVKKFGATDYWEKNSEITAKIEEEIFMILKSKNINVNLPEEIPNFISQKLEETIKDFKIKKIII
;
A
#
# COMPACT_ATOMS: atom_id res chain seq x y z
N MET A 1 -28.98 -29.00 23.48
CA MET A 1 -29.20 -28.59 22.08
C MET A 1 -27.82 -28.50 21.45
N ASN A 2 -27.32 -29.63 20.94
CA ASN A 2 -25.96 -29.74 20.37
C ASN A 2 -26.09 -29.56 18.86
N GLU A 3 -25.63 -28.42 18.35
CA GLU A 3 -25.54 -28.18 16.92
C GLU A 3 -24.58 -29.20 16.30
N LYS A 4 -25.15 -30.06 15.44
CA LYS A 4 -24.39 -30.92 14.53
C LYS A 4 -23.69 -29.99 13.53
N ILE A 5 -22.43 -29.65 13.80
CA ILE A 5 -21.57 -29.03 12.81
C ILE A 5 -21.45 -30.03 11.64
N SER A 6 -21.91 -29.65 10.45
CA SER A 6 -21.81 -30.47 9.23
C SER A 6 -20.34 -30.62 8.82
N ARG A 7 -19.99 -31.67 8.07
CA ARG A 7 -18.63 -31.87 7.57
C ARG A 7 -18.16 -30.72 6.66
N GLU A 8 -19.09 -30.09 5.94
CA GLU A 8 -18.85 -28.89 5.13
C GLU A 8 -18.40 -27.71 6.01
N ASN A 9 -19.10 -27.45 7.12
CA ASN A 9 -18.72 -26.40 8.06
C ASN A 9 -17.35 -26.66 8.72
N ILE A 10 -16.97 -27.92 8.97
CA ILE A 10 -15.65 -28.25 9.53
C ILE A 10 -14.54 -27.97 8.51
N ASN A 11 -14.75 -28.32 7.24
CA ASN A 11 -13.77 -28.07 6.19
C ASN A 11 -13.56 -26.58 5.95
N GLU A 12 -14.64 -25.77 5.90
CA GLU A 12 -14.54 -24.32 5.80
C GLU A 12 -13.77 -23.70 6.98
N ILE A 13 -14.02 -24.17 8.21
CA ILE A 13 -13.30 -23.70 9.40
C ILE A 13 -11.80 -24.07 9.34
N ILE A 14 -11.45 -25.26 8.83
CA ILE A 14 -10.05 -25.69 8.70
C ILE A 14 -9.34 -24.88 7.60
N GLU A 15 -9.99 -24.66 6.46
CA GLU A 15 -9.46 -23.87 5.35
C GLU A 15 -9.22 -22.41 5.76
N ASP A 16 -10.17 -21.80 6.49
CA ASP A 16 -10.03 -20.45 7.03
C ASP A 16 -8.86 -20.35 8.04
N LYS A 17 -8.67 -21.39 8.87
CA LYS A 17 -7.55 -21.42 9.84
C LYS A 17 -6.18 -21.55 9.16
N ASP A 18 -6.04 -22.44 8.18
CA ASP A 18 -4.79 -22.60 7.41
C ASP A 18 -4.44 -21.32 6.65
N TYR A 19 -5.43 -20.73 5.98
CA TYR A 19 -5.25 -19.46 5.27
C TYR A 19 -4.81 -18.33 6.21
N LYS A 20 -5.45 -18.18 7.38
CA LYS A 20 -5.04 -17.18 8.38
C LYS A 20 -3.60 -17.39 8.85
N GLU A 21 -3.19 -18.62 9.09
CA GLU A 21 -1.82 -18.92 9.50
C GLU A 21 -0.81 -18.58 8.40
N LYS A 22 -1.11 -18.91 7.14
CA LYS A 22 -0.28 -18.55 5.98
C LYS A 22 -0.19 -17.05 5.78
N LYS A 23 -1.30 -16.31 5.91
CA LYS A 23 -1.34 -14.85 5.83
C LYS A 23 -0.42 -14.20 6.88
N ILE A 24 -0.49 -14.67 8.14
CA ILE A 24 0.39 -14.20 9.21
C ILE A 24 1.85 -14.47 8.87
N LYS A 25 2.18 -15.67 8.38
CA LYS A 25 3.54 -16.05 8.02
C LYS A 25 4.08 -15.23 6.84
N PHE A 26 3.27 -15.02 5.81
CA PHE A 26 3.59 -14.20 4.63
C PHE A 26 3.95 -12.78 5.06
N PHE A 27 3.05 -12.07 5.75
CA PHE A 27 3.28 -10.70 6.16
C PHE A 27 4.40 -10.55 7.19
N ARG A 28 4.58 -11.55 8.06
CA ARG A 28 5.73 -11.61 8.96
C ARG A 28 7.04 -11.73 8.18
N LYS A 29 7.10 -12.57 7.14
CA LYS A 29 8.29 -12.68 6.29
C LYS A 29 8.54 -11.36 5.57
N LEU A 30 7.53 -10.78 4.93
CA LEU A 30 7.64 -9.50 4.24
C LEU A 30 8.20 -8.39 5.17
N ALA A 31 7.69 -8.29 6.39
CA ALA A 31 8.20 -7.35 7.39
C ALA A 31 9.64 -7.66 7.87
N LEU A 32 10.05 -8.93 7.90
CA LEU A 32 11.41 -9.33 8.28
C LEU A 32 12.43 -9.13 7.15
N ASP A 33 12.01 -9.28 5.90
CA ASP A 33 12.84 -9.01 4.74
C ASP A 33 13.09 -7.49 4.58
N ASN A 34 12.16 -6.65 5.08
CA ASN A 34 12.22 -5.18 5.02
C ASN A 34 12.42 -4.54 6.41
N LEU A 35 13.36 -5.09 7.19
CA LEU A 35 13.62 -4.64 8.57
C LEU A 35 14.02 -3.15 8.70
N PRO A 36 14.83 -2.55 7.81
CA PRO A 36 15.13 -1.12 7.85
C PRO A 36 13.87 -0.25 7.82
N GLU A 37 12.95 -0.54 6.91
CA GLU A 37 11.68 0.14 6.69
C GLU A 37 10.76 -0.05 7.91
N MET A 38 10.63 -1.29 8.39
CA MET A 38 9.85 -1.57 9.60
C MET A 38 10.41 -0.85 10.84
N ARG A 39 11.74 -0.69 10.93
CA ARG A 39 12.37 0.10 12.00
C ARG A 39 12.05 1.59 11.84
N LEU A 40 12.03 2.13 10.63
CA LEU A 40 11.60 3.50 10.37
C LEU A 40 10.15 3.70 10.85
N LEU A 41 9.22 2.85 10.42
CA LEU A 41 7.80 2.94 10.82
C LEU A 41 7.62 2.84 12.35
N PHE A 42 8.22 1.83 12.97
CA PHE A 42 8.01 1.59 14.40
C PHE A 42 8.83 2.52 15.29
N LYS A 43 10.10 2.79 14.98
CA LYS A 43 10.96 3.61 15.85
C LYS A 43 10.93 5.08 15.45
N GLY A 44 11.09 5.37 14.16
CA GLY A 44 11.05 6.72 13.61
C GLY A 44 9.65 7.33 13.70
N GLY A 45 8.66 6.67 13.10
CA GLY A 45 7.26 7.13 13.10
C GLY A 45 6.49 6.88 14.40
N LYS A 46 7.06 6.10 15.34
CA LYS A 46 6.39 5.63 16.56
C LYS A 46 5.01 4.99 16.29
N LEU A 47 4.86 4.25 15.20
CA LEU A 47 3.57 3.72 14.74
C LEU A 47 3.14 2.39 15.42
N TRP A 48 3.81 1.97 16.49
CA TRP A 48 3.57 0.69 17.18
C TRP A 48 2.51 0.72 18.30
N LYS A 49 2.11 1.90 18.80
CA LYS A 49 1.19 2.00 19.95
C LYS A 49 -0.24 1.54 19.57
N LYS A 50 -0.80 0.65 20.40
CA LYS A 50 -1.92 -0.26 20.11
C LYS A 50 -3.22 0.36 19.58
N GLU A 51 -3.50 1.65 19.77
CA GLU A 51 -4.90 2.11 19.60
C GLU A 51 -5.19 3.03 18.43
N LYS A 52 -4.20 3.64 17.75
CA LYS A 52 -4.48 4.58 16.63
C LYS A 52 -3.49 4.62 15.47
N TRP A 53 -2.32 4.00 15.58
CA TRP A 53 -1.26 4.13 14.56
C TRP A 53 -0.85 2.81 13.92
N ARG A 54 -1.28 1.67 14.50
CA ARG A 54 -1.01 0.35 13.96
C ARG A 54 -1.61 0.17 12.56
N ASN A 55 -2.78 0.75 12.32
CA ASN A 55 -3.45 0.74 11.02
C ASN A 55 -2.58 1.42 9.93
N VAL A 56 -1.73 2.38 10.27
CA VAL A 56 -0.80 3.00 9.31
C VAL A 56 0.30 2.01 8.92
N VAL A 57 0.81 1.24 9.88
CA VAL A 57 1.79 0.18 9.59
C VAL A 57 1.17 -0.93 8.76
N GLU A 58 -0.05 -1.35 9.11
CA GLU A 58 -0.80 -2.36 8.36
C GLU A 58 -1.08 -1.89 6.92
N HIS A 59 -1.42 -0.61 6.76
CA HIS A 59 -1.59 0.05 5.46
C HIS A 59 -0.32 -0.01 4.62
N CYS A 60 0.80 0.51 5.12
CA CYS A 60 2.09 0.48 4.39
C CYS A 60 2.54 -0.94 4.06
N LEU A 61 2.26 -1.91 4.95
CA LEU A 61 2.63 -3.31 4.74
C LEU A 61 1.78 -3.97 3.64
N VAL A 62 0.48 -3.64 3.55
CA VAL A 62 -0.37 -4.11 2.45
C VAL A 62 0.02 -3.44 1.14
N GLU A 63 0.29 -2.14 1.14
CA GLU A 63 0.79 -1.44 -0.04
C GLU A 63 2.09 -2.05 -0.56
N ALA A 64 3.04 -2.38 0.31
CA ALA A 64 4.27 -3.03 -0.10
C ALA A 64 4.02 -4.40 -0.77
N ALA A 65 3.06 -5.17 -0.27
CA ALA A 65 2.67 -6.44 -0.90
C ALA A 65 1.96 -6.22 -2.26
N VAL A 66 1.15 -5.15 -2.36
CA VAL A 66 0.50 -4.75 -3.61
C VAL A 66 1.55 -4.27 -4.63
N ALA A 67 2.51 -3.45 -4.21
CA ALA A 67 3.62 -2.98 -5.03
C ALA A 67 4.43 -4.15 -5.58
N ASP A 68 4.74 -5.14 -4.73
CA ASP A 68 5.45 -6.34 -5.12
C ASP A 68 4.70 -7.15 -6.21
N GLY A 69 3.42 -7.45 -5.95
CA GLY A 69 2.58 -8.19 -6.89
C GLY A 69 2.32 -7.42 -8.20
N LEU A 70 2.08 -6.12 -8.12
CA LEU A 70 1.85 -5.28 -9.29
C LEU A 70 3.12 -5.13 -10.13
N SER A 71 4.30 -5.02 -9.50
CA SER A 71 5.58 -4.98 -10.20
C SER A 71 5.83 -6.25 -11.01
N GLU A 72 5.52 -7.41 -10.44
CA GLU A 72 5.62 -8.70 -11.15
C GLU A 72 4.65 -8.78 -12.33
N ILE A 73 3.39 -8.38 -12.12
CA ILE A 73 2.35 -8.35 -13.16
C ILE A 73 2.73 -7.42 -14.32
N LEU A 74 3.33 -6.27 -14.01
CA LEU A 74 3.74 -5.26 -14.98
C LEU A 74 5.11 -5.54 -15.60
N ASP A 75 5.85 -6.54 -15.09
CA ASP A 75 7.21 -6.88 -15.52
C ASP A 75 8.17 -5.70 -15.34
N LEU A 76 8.08 -5.03 -14.20
CA LEU A 76 9.08 -4.03 -13.81
C LEU A 76 10.41 -4.73 -13.53
N ASP A 77 11.51 -4.05 -13.84
CA ASP A 77 12.83 -4.57 -13.49
C ASP A 77 13.03 -4.58 -11.96
N GLU A 78 14.04 -5.33 -11.52
CA GLU A 78 14.31 -5.56 -10.10
C GLU A 78 14.56 -4.26 -9.33
N HIS A 79 15.23 -3.28 -9.95
CA HIS A 79 15.52 -2.01 -9.30
C HIS A 79 14.23 -1.19 -9.09
N ASP A 80 13.42 -1.05 -10.13
CA ASP A 80 12.13 -0.35 -10.09
C ASP A 80 11.16 -1.00 -9.08
N ARG A 81 11.12 -2.34 -9.05
CA ARG A 81 10.34 -3.13 -8.07
C ARG A 81 10.80 -2.84 -6.64
N GLU A 82 12.09 -2.88 -6.38
CA GLU A 82 12.65 -2.62 -5.03
C GLU A 82 12.35 -1.19 -4.54
N GLU A 83 12.51 -0.18 -5.41
CA GLU A 83 12.23 1.22 -5.06
C GLU A 83 10.75 1.45 -4.78
N LEU A 84 9.85 0.84 -5.57
CA LEU A 84 8.40 0.95 -5.36
C LEU A 84 7.96 0.29 -4.05
N ILE A 85 8.45 -0.91 -3.74
CA ILE A 85 8.17 -1.61 -2.48
C ILE A 85 8.66 -0.78 -1.28
N LYS A 86 9.90 -0.26 -1.36
CA LYS A 86 10.50 0.57 -0.32
C LYS A 86 9.72 1.87 -0.08
N ALA A 87 9.30 2.54 -1.15
CA ALA A 87 8.48 3.74 -1.07
C ALA A 87 7.10 3.44 -0.46
N SER A 88 6.42 2.38 -0.89
CA SER A 88 5.15 1.92 -0.33
C SER A 88 5.23 1.63 1.17
N PHE A 89 6.34 1.02 1.61
CA PHE A 89 6.59 0.82 3.04
C PHE A 89 6.71 2.12 3.82
N CYS A 90 7.24 3.17 3.21
CA CYS A 90 7.70 4.34 3.93
C CYS A 90 6.83 5.58 3.72
N HIS A 91 5.94 5.64 2.73
CA HIS A 91 5.28 6.90 2.33
C HIS A 91 4.57 7.64 3.48
N ASP A 92 4.04 6.89 4.47
CA ASP A 92 3.30 7.43 5.62
C ASP A 92 4.10 7.38 6.94
N TRP A 93 5.43 7.26 6.87
CA TRP A 93 6.31 7.09 8.05
C TRP A 93 6.20 8.24 9.07
N ASP A 94 6.02 9.47 8.59
CA ASP A 94 5.94 10.69 9.38
C ASP A 94 4.50 11.09 9.72
N LYS A 95 3.49 10.30 9.30
CA LYS A 95 2.06 10.62 9.49
C LYS A 95 1.69 10.99 10.92
N ARG A 96 2.28 10.31 11.90
CA ARG A 96 2.08 10.64 13.33
C ARG A 96 2.77 11.94 13.72
N MET A 97 3.98 12.18 13.22
CA MET A 97 4.74 13.40 13.47
C MET A 97 4.00 14.62 12.90
N GLU A 98 3.41 14.51 11.71
CA GLU A 98 2.58 15.55 11.10
C GLU A 98 1.31 15.83 11.93
N LYS A 99 0.58 14.79 12.33
CA LYS A 99 -0.71 14.92 13.04
C LYS A 99 -0.57 15.22 14.53
N ARG A 100 0.54 14.80 15.15
CA ARG A 100 0.83 14.92 16.59
C ARG A 100 2.31 15.26 16.80
N PRO A 101 2.77 16.45 16.37
CA PRO A 101 4.17 16.84 16.47
C PRO A 101 4.67 16.88 17.92
N THR A 102 3.78 17.15 18.89
CA THR A 102 4.07 17.15 20.33
C THR A 102 4.35 15.76 20.92
N ASP A 103 4.08 14.67 20.19
CA ASP A 103 4.44 13.31 20.60
C ASP A 103 5.95 13.02 20.41
N PHE A 104 6.72 13.97 19.87
CA PHE A 104 8.14 13.84 19.53
C PHE A 104 8.95 15.00 20.10
N ILE A 105 10.05 14.67 20.78
CA ILE A 105 11.10 15.64 21.10
C ILE A 105 12.09 15.75 19.93
N GLU A 106 12.88 16.83 19.88
CA GLU A 106 13.82 17.09 18.75
C GLU A 106 14.80 15.92 18.51
N ASP A 107 15.43 15.39 19.55
CA ASP A 107 16.31 14.21 19.45
C ASP A 107 15.64 12.99 18.80
N GLU A 108 14.33 12.83 18.97
CA GLU A 108 13.58 11.72 18.36
C GLU A 108 13.28 11.99 16.89
N LYS A 109 13.04 13.25 16.51
CA LYS A 109 12.88 13.65 15.12
C LYS A 109 14.20 13.48 14.35
N GLU A 110 15.31 13.89 14.93
CA GLU A 110 16.64 13.68 14.36
C GLU A 110 16.94 12.19 14.14
N LYS A 111 16.68 11.35 15.15
CA LYS A 111 16.80 9.89 15.02
C LYS A 111 15.88 9.30 13.95
N ALA A 112 14.67 9.83 13.79
CA ALA A 112 13.75 9.39 12.75
C ALA A 112 14.28 9.74 11.35
N LEU A 113 14.82 10.95 11.18
CA LEU A 113 15.48 11.37 9.93
C LEU A 113 16.73 10.54 9.63
N ASP A 114 17.50 10.15 10.64
CA ASP A 114 18.65 9.24 10.46
C ASP A 114 18.22 7.83 10.06
N LEU A 115 17.07 7.35 10.54
CA LEU A 115 16.48 6.09 10.06
C LEU A 115 16.02 6.23 8.61
N LEU A 116 15.36 7.33 8.25
CA LEU A 116 14.92 7.60 6.87
C LEU A 116 16.12 7.62 5.91
N LYS A 117 17.21 8.32 6.27
CA LYS A 117 18.45 8.35 5.49
C LYS A 117 19.08 6.96 5.32
N LYS A 118 18.95 6.07 6.29
CA LYS A 118 19.47 4.69 6.22
C LYS A 118 18.63 3.80 5.32
N VAL A 119 17.31 3.99 5.31
CA VAL A 119 16.42 3.32 4.36
C VAL A 119 16.67 3.85 2.95
N ASN A 120 16.92 5.16 2.84
CA ASN A 120 17.16 5.89 1.58
C ASN A 120 16.10 5.58 0.51
N PRO A 121 14.80 5.81 0.79
CA PRO A 121 13.76 5.68 -0.22
C PRO A 121 13.85 6.80 -1.25
N ASP A 122 13.48 6.52 -2.50
CA ASP A 122 13.32 7.57 -3.50
C ASP A 122 12.32 8.65 -3.03
N THR A 123 12.80 9.89 -2.93
CA THR A 123 12.01 11.01 -2.42
C THR A 123 10.90 11.46 -3.35
N ASN A 124 11.03 11.24 -4.67
CA ASN A 124 9.95 11.49 -5.62
C ASN A 124 8.82 10.48 -5.43
N LEU A 125 9.15 9.20 -5.22
CA LEU A 125 8.15 8.17 -4.91
C LEU A 125 7.42 8.47 -3.59
N LEU A 126 8.13 8.86 -2.54
CA LEU A 126 7.47 9.30 -1.30
C LEU A 126 6.58 10.55 -1.51
N GLY A 127 6.99 11.45 -2.40
CA GLY A 127 6.22 12.64 -2.76
C GLY A 127 4.97 12.34 -3.59
N ALA A 128 4.88 11.15 -4.20
CA ALA A 128 3.79 10.81 -5.10
C ALA A 128 2.42 10.70 -4.43
N THR A 129 2.38 10.44 -3.12
CA THR A 129 1.14 10.37 -2.33
C THR A 129 0.75 11.73 -1.71
N LYS A 130 1.53 12.79 -1.98
CA LYS A 130 1.31 14.14 -1.45
C LYS A 130 0.57 15.05 -2.43
N PRO A 131 -0.11 16.11 -1.97
CA PRO A 131 -0.85 17.01 -2.85
C PRO A 131 -0.02 17.69 -3.95
N GLU A 132 1.29 17.82 -3.77
CA GLU A 132 2.22 18.38 -4.74
C GLU A 132 2.35 17.50 -6.00
N PHE A 133 2.09 16.20 -5.88
CA PHE A 133 2.12 15.27 -7.02
C PHE A 133 1.14 15.68 -8.12
N ILE A 134 -0.03 16.22 -7.76
CA ILE A 134 -1.03 16.67 -8.73
C ILE A 134 -0.45 17.76 -9.65
N GLU A 135 0.30 18.71 -9.10
CA GLU A 135 0.92 19.77 -9.90
C GLU A 135 1.99 19.20 -10.83
N LYS A 136 2.82 18.29 -10.31
CA LYS A 136 3.85 17.59 -11.09
C LYS A 136 3.23 16.79 -12.23
N PHE A 137 2.12 16.09 -11.98
CA PHE A 137 1.39 15.32 -12.99
C PHE A 137 0.84 16.23 -14.09
N LEU A 138 0.22 17.35 -13.72
CA LEU A 138 -0.36 18.29 -14.68
C LEU A 138 0.68 18.96 -15.59
N LYS A 139 1.94 19.06 -15.12
CA LYS A 139 3.07 19.54 -15.93
C LYS A 139 3.68 18.45 -16.82
N GLY A 140 3.26 17.20 -16.68
CA GLY A 140 3.85 16.06 -17.39
C GLY A 140 5.22 15.65 -16.85
N GLU A 141 5.53 15.99 -15.60
CA GLU A 141 6.84 15.80 -14.99
C GLU A 141 6.93 14.51 -14.15
N THR A 142 5.87 13.68 -14.12
CA THR A 142 5.83 12.44 -13.31
C THR A 142 6.36 11.24 -14.06
N THR A 143 7.07 10.36 -13.36
CA THR A 143 7.45 9.04 -13.87
C THR A 143 6.30 8.04 -13.72
N PHE A 144 6.42 6.89 -14.40
CA PHE A 144 5.45 5.80 -14.26
C PHE A 144 5.45 5.22 -12.83
N LEU A 145 6.60 5.06 -12.19
CA LEU A 145 6.67 4.56 -10.81
C LEU A 145 5.98 5.49 -9.81
N GLU A 146 6.11 6.81 -9.96
CA GLU A 146 5.39 7.74 -9.10
C GLU A 146 3.87 7.62 -9.30
N ARG A 147 3.42 7.45 -10.55
CA ARG A 147 2.00 7.19 -10.84
C ARG A 147 1.52 5.88 -10.21
N LEU A 148 2.33 4.81 -10.28
CA LEU A 148 2.03 3.55 -9.60
C LEU A 148 1.94 3.72 -8.08
N GLN A 149 2.87 4.44 -7.46
CA GLN A 149 2.84 4.67 -6.01
C GLN A 149 1.57 5.42 -5.58
N LEU A 150 1.14 6.44 -6.33
CA LEU A 150 -0.15 7.10 -6.07
C LEU A 150 -1.32 6.13 -6.23
N TYR A 151 -1.33 5.32 -7.30
CA TYR A 151 -2.41 4.36 -7.55
C TYR A 151 -2.54 3.35 -6.41
N ILE A 152 -1.40 2.79 -5.96
CA ILE A 152 -1.33 1.83 -4.85
C ILE A 152 -1.95 2.40 -3.56
N ASP A 153 -1.60 3.64 -3.18
CA ASP A 153 -2.23 4.30 -2.01
C ASP A 153 -3.73 4.56 -2.23
N ASN A 154 -4.12 4.92 -3.45
CA ASN A 154 -5.51 5.20 -3.76
C ASN A 154 -6.40 3.95 -3.83
N ILE A 155 -5.84 2.74 -3.97
CA ILE A 155 -6.60 1.47 -3.92
C ILE A 155 -6.49 0.75 -2.57
N THR A 156 -5.72 1.30 -1.62
CA THR A 156 -5.50 0.68 -0.30
C THR A 156 -6.18 1.49 0.81
N SER A 157 -6.93 0.80 1.69
CA SER A 157 -7.57 1.39 2.87
C SER A 157 -7.35 0.50 4.07
N GLY A 158 -6.36 0.84 4.90
CA GLY A 158 -5.94 -0.02 6.01
C GLY A 158 -5.40 -1.33 5.46
N SER A 159 -6.00 -2.47 5.82
CA SER A 159 -5.56 -3.78 5.34
C SER A 159 -6.27 -4.29 4.08
N ASN A 160 -7.09 -3.45 3.43
CA ASN A 160 -7.97 -3.86 2.34
C ASN A 160 -7.55 -3.21 1.02
N ILE A 161 -7.61 -3.99 -0.05
CA ILE A 161 -7.51 -3.53 -1.45
C ILE A 161 -8.92 -3.34 -1.97
N MET A 162 -9.22 -2.19 -2.58
CA MET A 162 -10.55 -1.85 -3.06
C MET A 162 -10.50 -0.87 -4.24
N PRO A 163 -11.59 -0.72 -5.01
CA PRO A 163 -11.67 0.27 -6.08
C PRO A 163 -11.33 1.68 -5.59
N PHE A 164 -10.52 2.41 -6.37
CA PHE A 164 -10.02 3.72 -5.92
C PHE A 164 -11.15 4.72 -5.65
N ARG A 165 -12.26 4.64 -6.40
CA ARG A 165 -13.44 5.50 -6.22
C ARG A 165 -14.07 5.28 -4.85
N GLU A 166 -14.15 4.03 -4.38
CA GLU A 166 -14.67 3.71 -3.05
C GLU A 166 -13.74 4.20 -1.94
N ARG A 167 -12.42 3.97 -2.09
CA ARG A 167 -11.41 4.48 -1.16
C ARG A 167 -11.47 6.00 -1.08
N LEU A 168 -11.52 6.69 -2.22
CA LEU A 168 -11.58 8.15 -2.30
C LEU A 168 -12.84 8.69 -1.60
N ALA A 169 -14.00 8.06 -1.80
CA ALA A 169 -15.22 8.43 -1.10
C ALA A 169 -15.07 8.31 0.44
N GLN A 170 -14.39 7.26 0.93
CA GLN A 170 -14.05 7.14 2.36
C GLN A 170 -13.11 8.25 2.83
N ALA A 171 -12.11 8.62 2.03
CA ALA A 171 -11.15 9.67 2.35
C ALA A 171 -11.83 11.06 2.43
N VAL A 172 -12.68 11.39 1.45
CA VAL A 172 -13.50 12.61 1.42
C VAL A 172 -14.41 12.70 2.63
N PHE A 173 -15.09 11.61 2.98
CA PHE A 173 -15.97 11.58 4.15
C PHE A 173 -15.22 11.85 5.45
N ARG A 174 -13.99 11.32 5.59
CA ARG A 174 -13.15 11.53 6.79
C ARG A 174 -12.54 12.93 6.86
N ASN A 175 -12.21 13.53 5.72
CA ASN A 175 -11.51 14.81 5.64
C ASN A 175 -12.15 15.74 4.57
N PRO A 176 -13.39 16.21 4.77
CA PRO A 176 -14.09 17.02 3.77
C PRO A 176 -13.39 18.37 3.50
N GLU A 177 -12.57 18.84 4.44
CA GLU A 177 -11.92 20.16 4.39
C GLU A 177 -10.61 20.20 3.61
N ASN A 178 -10.17 19.10 2.99
CA ASN A 178 -8.98 19.13 2.12
C ASN A 178 -9.32 19.78 0.76
N VAL A 179 -9.37 21.12 0.75
CA VAL A 179 -9.88 21.94 -0.37
C VAL A 179 -8.77 22.62 -1.19
N LYS A 180 -7.55 22.08 -1.23
CA LYS A 180 -6.52 22.62 -2.15
C LYS A 180 -7.10 22.67 -3.57
N LYS A 181 -7.11 23.85 -4.18
CA LYS A 181 -7.71 24.08 -5.50
C LYS A 181 -6.67 23.95 -6.60
N PHE A 182 -7.08 23.38 -7.73
CA PHE A 182 -6.30 23.25 -8.95
C PHE A 182 -7.11 23.84 -10.11
N GLY A 183 -7.03 25.17 -10.27
CA GLY A 183 -7.93 25.90 -11.16
C GLY A 183 -9.37 25.86 -10.64
N ALA A 184 -10.30 25.36 -11.46
CA ALA A 184 -11.72 25.27 -11.12
C ALA A 184 -12.09 24.06 -10.23
N THR A 185 -11.25 23.02 -10.21
CA THR A 185 -11.50 21.76 -9.49
C THR A 185 -10.79 21.74 -8.14
N ASP A 186 -11.30 20.98 -7.17
CA ASP A 186 -10.58 20.72 -5.92
C ASP A 186 -9.64 19.50 -5.99
N TYR A 187 -8.90 19.31 -4.90
CA TYR A 187 -7.96 18.21 -4.72
C TYR A 187 -8.62 16.84 -4.95
N TRP A 188 -9.83 16.62 -4.42
CA TRP A 188 -10.48 15.33 -4.48
C TRP A 188 -10.93 14.99 -5.90
N GLU A 189 -11.55 15.96 -6.58
CA GLU A 189 -11.94 15.83 -7.98
C GLU A 189 -10.72 15.57 -8.87
N LYS A 190 -9.63 16.32 -8.65
CA LYS A 190 -8.41 16.17 -9.44
C LYS A 190 -7.68 14.85 -9.17
N ASN A 191 -7.62 14.42 -7.90
CA ASN A 191 -7.06 13.12 -7.54
C ASN A 191 -7.85 11.97 -8.17
N SER A 192 -9.19 12.08 -8.21
CA SER A 192 -10.06 11.10 -8.89
C SER A 192 -9.74 11.01 -10.39
N GLU A 193 -9.66 12.15 -11.08
CA GLU A 193 -9.36 12.22 -12.51
C GLU A 193 -7.98 11.63 -12.84
N ILE A 194 -6.96 12.00 -12.05
CA ILE A 194 -5.59 11.51 -12.24
C ILE A 194 -5.52 10.00 -11.97
N THR A 195 -6.15 9.52 -10.90
CA THR A 195 -6.14 8.09 -10.58
C THR A 195 -6.84 7.27 -11.65
N ALA A 196 -7.94 7.76 -12.22
CA ALA A 196 -8.61 7.11 -13.35
C ALA A 196 -7.70 7.01 -14.59
N LYS A 197 -6.91 8.06 -14.88
CA LYS A 197 -5.94 8.04 -15.99
C LYS A 197 -4.83 7.02 -15.76
N ILE A 198 -4.35 6.91 -14.52
CA ILE A 198 -3.32 5.92 -14.15
C ILE A 198 -3.90 4.51 -14.22
N GLU A 199 -5.12 4.30 -13.75
CA GLU A 199 -5.82 3.00 -13.84
C GLU A 199 -5.97 2.54 -15.31
N GLU A 200 -6.34 3.45 -16.21
CA GLU A 200 -6.41 3.17 -17.65
C GLU A 200 -5.02 2.85 -18.25
N GLU A 201 -3.97 3.58 -17.85
CA GLU A 201 -2.59 3.29 -18.28
C GLU A 201 -2.16 1.87 -17.87
N ILE A 202 -2.42 1.49 -16.61
CA ILE A 202 -2.15 0.14 -16.09
C ILE A 202 -2.97 -0.88 -16.88
N PHE A 203 -4.27 -0.65 -17.07
CA PHE A 203 -5.17 -1.53 -17.81
C PHE A 203 -4.67 -1.82 -19.23
N MET A 204 -4.21 -0.79 -19.95
CA MET A 204 -3.66 -0.93 -21.30
C MET A 204 -2.36 -1.77 -21.31
N ILE A 205 -1.51 -1.64 -20.28
CA ILE A 205 -0.34 -2.50 -20.12
C ILE A 205 -0.77 -3.96 -19.89
N LEU A 206 -1.73 -4.22 -19.00
CA LEU A 206 -2.25 -5.56 -18.74
C LEU A 206 -2.85 -6.21 -19.99
N LYS A 207 -3.64 -5.44 -20.77
CA LYS A 207 -4.19 -5.87 -22.06
C LYS A 207 -3.09 -6.25 -23.04
N SER A 208 -2.04 -5.43 -23.16
CA SER A 208 -0.92 -5.70 -24.07
C SER A 208 -0.17 -7.00 -23.72
N LYS A 209 -0.21 -7.40 -22.43
CA LYS A 209 0.38 -8.64 -21.90
C LYS A 209 -0.59 -9.83 -21.95
N ASN A 210 -1.78 -9.68 -22.54
CA ASN A 210 -2.84 -10.69 -22.54
C ASN A 210 -3.29 -11.14 -21.14
N ILE A 211 -3.18 -10.25 -20.15
CA ILE A 211 -3.69 -10.51 -18.80
C ILE A 211 -5.20 -10.29 -18.80
N ASN A 212 -5.94 -11.25 -18.26
CA ASN A 212 -7.40 -11.25 -18.31
C ASN A 212 -8.02 -10.32 -17.26
N VAL A 213 -8.09 -9.03 -17.60
CA VAL A 213 -8.86 -7.99 -16.89
C VAL A 213 -9.76 -7.32 -17.94
N ASN A 214 -11.07 -7.30 -17.69
CA ASN A 214 -12.02 -6.83 -18.71
C ASN A 214 -12.20 -5.32 -18.69
N LEU A 215 -12.16 -4.73 -17.49
CA LEU A 215 -12.35 -3.31 -17.24
C LEU A 215 -11.28 -2.76 -16.29
N PRO A 216 -10.88 -1.48 -16.40
CA PRO A 216 -9.91 -0.85 -15.50
C PRO A 216 -10.31 -1.01 -14.01
N GLU A 217 -11.60 -0.91 -13.69
CA GLU A 217 -12.12 -1.04 -12.33
C GLU A 217 -11.93 -2.43 -11.70
N GLU A 218 -11.64 -3.46 -12.51
CA GLU A 218 -11.40 -4.81 -12.03
C GLU A 218 -9.95 -5.02 -11.55
N ILE A 219 -9.04 -4.07 -11.82
CA ILE A 219 -7.62 -4.17 -11.44
C ILE A 219 -7.43 -4.41 -9.93
N PRO A 220 -8.08 -3.67 -9.01
CA PRO A 220 -7.89 -3.89 -7.58
C PRO A 220 -8.35 -5.28 -7.13
N ASN A 221 -9.45 -5.79 -7.69
CA ASN A 221 -9.93 -7.14 -7.40
C ASN A 221 -8.97 -8.21 -7.93
N PHE A 222 -8.46 -8.02 -9.14
CA PHE A 222 -7.45 -8.90 -9.74
C PHE A 222 -6.18 -8.95 -8.90
N ILE A 223 -5.65 -7.80 -8.45
CA ILE A 223 -4.49 -7.71 -7.54
C ILE A 223 -4.78 -8.44 -6.23
N SER A 224 -5.96 -8.22 -5.63
CA SER A 224 -6.35 -8.89 -4.40
C SER A 224 -6.37 -10.41 -4.56
N GLN A 225 -6.95 -10.92 -5.65
CA GLN A 225 -6.97 -12.35 -5.94
C GLN A 225 -5.55 -12.92 -6.11
N LYS A 226 -4.67 -12.21 -6.82
CA LYS A 226 -3.27 -12.61 -6.99
C LYS A 226 -2.52 -12.66 -5.66
N LEU A 227 -2.71 -11.66 -4.81
CA LEU A 227 -2.12 -11.65 -3.47
C LEU A 227 -2.65 -12.81 -2.61
N GLU A 228 -3.94 -13.12 -2.69
CA GLU A 228 -4.52 -14.28 -2.00
C GLU A 228 -3.96 -15.61 -2.49
N GLU A 229 -3.79 -15.78 -3.80
CA GLU A 229 -3.12 -16.95 -4.40
C GLU A 229 -1.70 -17.09 -3.86
N THR A 230 -0.91 -16.01 -3.88
CA THR A 230 0.45 -15.98 -3.31
C THR A 230 0.48 -16.36 -1.84
N ILE A 231 -0.48 -15.89 -1.05
CA ILE A 231 -0.61 -16.24 0.38
C ILE A 231 -0.98 -17.72 0.54
N LYS A 232 -1.93 -18.25 -0.25
CA LYS A 232 -2.36 -19.66 -0.19
C LYS A 232 -1.22 -20.62 -0.52
N ASP A 233 -0.37 -20.25 -1.47
CA ASP A 233 0.80 -21.02 -1.90
C ASP A 233 2.06 -20.76 -1.06
N PHE A 234 1.99 -19.82 -0.10
CA PHE A 234 3.13 -19.46 0.72
C PHE A 234 3.65 -20.64 1.55
N LYS A 235 4.87 -21.06 1.25
CA LYS A 235 5.61 -22.09 1.98
C LYS A 235 6.85 -21.47 2.61
N ILE A 236 6.96 -21.58 3.94
CA ILE A 236 8.24 -21.29 4.61
C ILE A 236 9.20 -22.40 4.20
N LYS A 237 10.21 -22.07 3.37
CA LYS A 237 11.38 -22.94 3.25
C LYS A 237 11.97 -23.07 4.65
N LYS A 238 11.99 -24.29 5.20
CA LYS A 238 12.73 -24.56 6.45
C LYS A 238 14.17 -24.15 6.19
N ILE A 239 14.59 -23.06 6.82
CA ILE A 239 16.02 -22.75 6.94
C ILE A 239 16.54 -23.84 7.89
N ILE A 240 17.25 -24.81 7.32
CA ILE A 240 18.11 -25.70 8.11
C ILE A 240 19.24 -24.79 8.58
N ILE A 241 19.15 -24.33 9.84
CA ILE A 241 20.22 -23.64 10.55
C ILE A 241 21.17 -24.70 11.08
#